data_AF-A0A933QWW2-F1
#
_entry.id   AF-A0A933QWW2-F1
#
_cell.length_a   1.000
_cell.length_b   1.000
_cell.length_c   1.000
_cell.angle_alpha   90.00
_cell.angle_beta   90.00
_cell.angle_gamma   90.00
#
_symmetry.space_group_name_H-M   'P 1'
#
loop_
_entity.id
_entity.type
_entity.pdbx_description
1 polymer ?
#
loop_
_entity_poly.entity_id
_entity_poly.type
_entity_poly.pdbx_seq_one_letter_code
_entity_poly.pdbx_strand_id
1 'polypeptide(L)' 'MATLKNTKPSNPGQVDAYMKSLKHPLADVVHALRRNILKTDAKIGEEIKWNAPTFFYSFHGSNTPPLCGVRKRL' A
#
# COMPACT_ATOMS: atom_id res chain seq x y z
N MET A 1 -28.57 0.07 -3.70
CA MET A 1 -27.19 -0.44 -3.62
C MET A 1 -26.25 0.75 -3.61
N ALA A 2 -25.71 1.13 -2.45
CA ALA A 2 -24.84 2.30 -2.33
C ALA A 2 -23.40 1.91 -2.71
N THR A 3 -22.92 2.43 -3.84
CA THR A 3 -21.56 2.24 -4.32
C THR A 3 -20.63 3.19 -3.54
N LEU A 4 -20.01 2.73 -2.46
CA LEU A 4 -18.94 3.47 -1.80
C LEU A 4 -17.66 3.35 -2.65
N LYS A 5 -17.54 4.21 -3.66
CA LYS A 5 -16.35 4.35 -4.52
C LYS A 5 -15.58 5.63 -4.17
N ASN A 6 -14.90 5.63 -3.02
CA ASN A 6 -13.98 6.73 -2.69
C ASN A 6 -12.59 6.23 -2.27
N THR A 7 -12.17 5.08 -2.80
CA THR A 7 -10.80 4.60 -2.64
C THR A 7 -10.02 4.96 -3.89
N LYS A 8 -8.90 5.68 -3.75
CA LYS A 8 -8.00 5.95 -4.87
C LYS A 8 -7.54 4.61 -5.46
N PRO A 9 -7.78 4.33 -6.75
CA PRO A 9 -7.34 3.07 -7.34
C PRO A 9 -5.81 3.01 -7.34
N SER A 10 -5.27 1.87 -6.90
CA SER A 10 -3.84 1.56 -7.08
C SER A 10 -3.55 1.42 -8.57
N ASN A 11 -2.39 1.89 -9.03
CA ASN A 11 -1.97 1.80 -10.43
C ASN A 11 -0.70 0.93 -10.58
N PRO A 12 -0.80 -0.39 -10.37
CA PRO A 12 0.36 -1.28 -10.42
C PRO A 12 1.03 -1.29 -11.80
N GLY A 13 0.26 -1.11 -12.88
CA GLY A 13 0.78 -1.09 -14.24
C GLY A 13 1.74 0.08 -14.53
N GLN A 14 1.52 1.25 -13.91
CA GLN A 14 2.45 2.38 -14.05
C GLN A 14 3.77 2.09 -13.34
N VAL A 15 3.70 1.51 -12.14
CA VAL A 15 4.88 1.11 -11.36
C VAL A 15 5.67 0.01 -12.09
N ASP A 16 4.99 -0.95 -12.72
CA ASP A 16 5.65 -1.99 -13.54
C ASP A 16 6.39 -1.40 -14.74
N ALA A 17 5.79 -0.43 -15.43
CA ALA A 17 6.44 0.25 -16.55
C ALA A 17 7.68 1.04 -16.10
N TYR A 18 7.62 1.68 -14.93
CA TYR A 18 8.75 2.38 -14.34
C TYR A 18 9.87 1.43 -13.90
N MET A 19 9.53 0.28 -13.30
CA MET A 19 10.54 -0.72 -12.93
C MET A 19 11.26 -1.29 -14.16
N LYS A 20 10.58 -1.40 -15.32
CA LYS A 20 11.20 -1.85 -16.58
C LYS A 20 12.18 -0.82 -17.16
N SER A 21 11.95 0.47 -16.96
CA SER A 21 12.83 1.53 -17.45
C SER A 21 13.98 1.86 -16.50
N LEU A 22 13.89 1.44 -15.24
CA LEU A 22 14.89 1.71 -14.20
C LEU A 22 16.17 0.86 -14.40
N LYS A 23 17.19 1.44 -15.03
CA LYS A 23 18.53 0.85 -15.12
C LYS A 23 19.34 1.20 -13.86
N HIS A 24 19.04 0.54 -12.75
CA HIS A 24 19.79 0.71 -11.49
C HIS A 24 20.32 -0.64 -11.00
N PRO A 25 21.58 -0.73 -10.50
CA PRO A 25 22.15 -1.98 -9.99
C PRO A 25 21.40 -2.57 -8.78
N LEU A 26 20.53 -1.78 -8.14
CA LEU A 26 19.69 -2.20 -6.99
C LEU A 26 18.20 -2.40 -7.35
N ALA A 27 17.86 -2.52 -8.64
CA ALA A 27 16.46 -2.73 -9.06
C ALA A 27 15.81 -3.95 -8.37
N ASP A 28 16.58 -5.02 -8.17
CA ASP A 28 16.11 -6.24 -7.50
C ASP A 28 15.70 -5.99 -6.04
N VAL A 29 16.44 -5.14 -5.33
CA VAL A 29 16.13 -4.76 -3.94
C VAL A 29 14.83 -3.96 -3.89
N VAL A 30 14.65 -3.03 -4.81
CA VAL A 30 13.41 -2.23 -4.90
C VAL A 30 12.21 -3.15 -5.20
N HIS A 31 12.39 -4.15 -6.07
CA HIS A 31 11.35 -5.13 -6.37
C HIS A 31 11.04 -6.02 -5.14
N ALA A 32 12.04 -6.40 -4.35
CA ALA A 32 11.83 -7.14 -3.12
C ALA A 32 11.07 -6.32 -2.07
N LEU A 33 11.46 -5.06 -1.87
CA LEU A 33 10.77 -4.13 -0.96
C LEU A 33 9.32 -3.92 -1.35
N ARG A 34 9.05 -3.66 -2.64
CA ARG A 34 7.70 -3.53 -3.18
C ARG A 34 6.84 -4.75 -2.84
N ARG A 35 7.34 -5.96 -3.13
CA ARG A 35 6.63 -7.22 -2.81
C ARG A 35 6.35 -7.37 -1.31
N ASN A 36 7.31 -7.01 -0.46
CA ASN A 36 7.15 -7.11 0.99
C ASN A 36 6.10 -6.12 1.51
N ILE A 37 6.12 -4.87 1.04
CA ILE A 37 5.15 -3.83 1.42
C ILE A 37 3.73 -4.26 1.04
N LEU A 38 3.53 -4.76 -0.18
CA LEU A 38 2.23 -5.24 -0.66
C LEU A 38 1.72 -6.48 0.07
N LYS A 39 2.63 -7.32 0.59
CA LYS A 39 2.26 -8.50 1.39
C LYS A 39 1.79 -8.14 2.80
N THR A 40 2.17 -6.98 3.32
CA THR A 40 1.83 -6.57 4.70
C THR A 40 0.34 -6.34 4.86
N ASP A 41 -0.30 -5.62 3.93
CA ASP A 41 -1.74 -5.33 3.99
C ASP A 41 -2.29 -5.07 2.58
N ALA A 42 -3.44 -5.69 2.27
CA ALA A 42 -4.16 -5.51 1.00
C ALA A 42 -4.73 -4.08 0.82
N LYS A 43 -4.73 -3.25 1.88
CA LYS A 43 -5.17 -1.84 1.86
C LYS A 43 -4.08 -0.88 1.38
N ILE A 44 -2.87 -1.36 1.14
CA ILE A 44 -1.76 -0.55 0.63
C ILE A 44 -1.89 -0.45 -0.90
N GLY A 45 -2.00 0.78 -1.40
CA GLY A 45 -2.00 1.10 -2.82
C GLY A 45 -0.65 1.67 -3.27
N GLU A 46 -0.40 1.62 -4.58
CA GLU A 46 0.84 2.07 -5.22
C GLU A 46 0.56 3.13 -6.28
N GLU A 47 1.46 4.11 -6.38
CA GLU A 47 1.44 5.18 -7.39
C GLU A 47 2.86 5.68 -7.67
N ILE A 48 3.07 6.30 -8.83
CA ILE A 48 4.32 7.03 -9.09
C ILE A 48 4.12 8.52 -8.78
N LYS A 49 4.97 9.05 -7.91
CA LYS A 49 5.12 10.49 -7.70
C LYS A 49 6.61 10.84 -7.73
N TRP A 50 6.95 12.00 -8.28
CA TRP A 50 8.34 12.47 -8.33
C TRP A 50 9.28 11.48 -9.01
N ASN A 51 8.81 10.78 -10.05
CA ASN A 51 9.55 9.73 -10.75
C ASN A 51 10.06 8.63 -9.81
N ALA A 52 9.30 8.30 -8.76
CA ALA A 52 9.61 7.24 -7.81
C ALA A 52 8.33 6.47 -7.42
N PRO A 53 8.45 5.16 -7.09
CA PRO A 53 7.34 4.38 -6.56
C PRO A 53 6.99 4.89 -5.16
N THR A 54 5.73 5.27 -4.97
CA THR A 54 5.18 5.76 -3.71
C THR A 54 4.01 4.89 -3.28
N PHE A 55 3.95 4.62 -1.98
CA PHE A 55 2.91 3.81 -1.37
C PHE A 55 1.98 4.68 -0.55
N PHE A 56 0.70 4.40 -0.61
CA PHE A 56 -0.29 5.07 0.22
C PHE A 56 -1.16 4.03 0.91
N TYR A 57 -1.53 4.33 2.16
CA TYR A 57 -2.41 3.47 2.94
C TYR A 57 -3.81 4.06 2.93
N SER A 58 -4.80 3.30 2.45
CA SER A 58 -6.20 3.71 2.53
C SER A 58 -6.85 3.11 3.76
N PHE A 59 -6.99 3.93 4.81
CA PHE A 59 -7.72 3.53 6.00
C PHE A 59 -9.23 3.60 5.76
N HIS A 60 -9.82 2.49 5.31
CA HIS A 60 -11.28 2.30 5.35
C HIS A 60 -11.64 1.58 6.66
N GLY A 61 -12.33 2.29 7.55
CA GLY A 61 -12.75 1.76 8.85
C GLY A 61 -13.69 0.56 8.72
N SER A 62 -13.27 -0.58 9.25
CA SER A 62 -14.11 -1.65 9.83
C SER A 62 -13.22 -2.81 10.27
N ASN A 63 -12.47 -2.55 11.33
CA ASN A 63 -12.13 -3.46 12.42
C ASN A 63 -10.93 -2.85 13.11
N THR A 64 -11.21 -1.99 14.09
CA THR A 64 -10.32 -1.94 15.24
C THR A 64 -10.20 -3.39 15.73
N PRO A 65 -9.02 -4.02 15.73
CA PRO A 65 -8.85 -5.20 16.56
C PRO A 65 -9.29 -4.78 17.97
N PRO A 66 -10.12 -5.58 18.69
CA PRO A 66 -10.44 -5.23 20.06
C PRO A 66 -9.09 -5.00 20.75
N LEU A 67 -8.89 -3.79 21.28
CA LEU A 67 -7.73 -3.51 22.11
C LEU A 67 -7.82 -4.52 23.25
N CYS A 68 -7.01 -5.57 23.14
CA CYS A 68 -6.84 -6.57 24.17
C CYS A 68 -6.23 -5.86 25.38
N GLY A 69 -6.99 -5.79 26.49
CA GLY A 69 -6.53 -5.26 27.78
C GLY A 69 -7.26 -3.97 28.21
N VAL A 70 -8.31 -4.04 29.04
CA VAL A 70 -8.24 -4.03 30.53
C VAL A 70 -7.65 -2.68 31.01
N ARG A 71 -8.38 -1.76 31.67
CA ARG A 71 -9.11 -1.92 32.94
C ARG A 71 -10.28 -0.93 33.03
N LYS A 72 -11.49 -1.42 33.31
CA LYS A 72 -12.51 -0.60 34.01
C LYS A 72 -11.95 -0.32 35.40
N ARG A 73 -11.59 0.93 35.66
CA ARG A 73 -11.36 1.41 37.01
C ARG A 73 -12.76 1.60 37.62
N LEU A 74 -13.06 0.78 38.63
CA LEU A 74 -14.18 1.03 39.56
C LEU A 74 -13.97 2.38 40.24
#